data_AF-Q4C1K4-F1
#
_entry.id   AF-Q4C1K4-F1
#
_cell.length_a   1.000
_cell.length_b   1.000
_cell.length_c   1.000
_cell.angle_alpha   90.00
_cell.angle_beta   90.00
_cell.angle_gamma   90.00
#
_symmetry.space_group_name_H-M   'P 1'
#
loop_
_entity.id
_entity.type
_entity.pdbx_description
1 polymer ?
#
loop_
_entity_poly.entity_id
_entity_poly.type
_entity_poly.pdbx_seq_one_letter_code
_entity_poly.pdbx_strand_id
1 'polypeptide(L)'
;MKKTLNIVVGVASALGIMGTSQLAQAAGFNLDFETDASGNALDAIALDTHGANDRTDIGSLWSSIGIDISTNVSAPLGLFQSNCLPQGGTSNDGFTVPCNSSSSDGDPDLATGDGSYGSITYNTPPQGNVLILEENPGNGEPDDDGGGGTITFDFNRALLTSVKIGQIGLIDDAEGEIVVNFLDGTSYTQEITNLGENDLTFFTIPSDKQVANFSIEFDGSGAISGVVFTEFQAVPEPLTILGAGSAIAFGASFKRKLAKAKKK
;
A
#
# COMPACT_ATOMS: atom_id res chain seq x y z
N MET A 1 47.64 32.88 -1.96
CA MET A 1 46.96 31.61 -2.26
C MET A 1 46.18 31.18 -1.03
N LYS A 2 44.85 31.39 -1.04
CA LYS A 2 43.97 31.00 0.07
C LYS A 2 43.71 29.50 -0.05
N LYS A 3 44.12 28.73 0.95
CA LYS A 3 43.78 27.30 1.08
C LYS A 3 42.39 27.21 1.73
N THR A 4 41.41 26.78 0.97
CA THR A 4 40.06 26.47 1.45
C THR A 4 40.12 25.11 2.15
N LEU A 5 39.74 25.08 3.42
CA LEU A 5 39.62 23.85 4.23
C LEU A 5 38.16 23.37 4.12
N ASN A 6 37.93 22.25 3.43
CA ASN A 6 36.63 21.59 3.39
C ASN A 6 36.41 20.86 4.72
N ILE A 7 35.46 21.36 5.53
CA ILE A 7 34.98 20.63 6.69
C ILE A 7 33.87 19.69 6.21
N VAL A 8 34.19 18.39 6.23
CA VAL A 8 33.22 17.30 6.19
C VAL A 8 32.50 17.30 7.54
N VAL A 9 31.20 17.61 7.56
CA VAL A 9 30.36 17.40 8.75
C VAL A 9 29.82 15.99 8.66
N GLY A 10 30.36 15.11 9.49
CA GLY A 10 29.91 13.74 9.67
C GLY A 10 28.55 13.68 10.36
N VAL A 11 27.78 12.67 9.96
CA VAL A 11 26.52 12.24 10.55
C VAL A 11 26.75 11.88 12.02
N ALA A 12 26.01 12.52 12.92
CA ALA A 12 25.92 12.12 14.32
C ALA A 12 24.52 11.57 14.57
N SER A 13 24.45 10.25 14.74
CA SER A 13 23.33 9.51 15.29
C SER A 13 23.13 9.91 16.76
N ALA A 14 21.91 10.30 17.11
CA ALA A 14 21.48 10.46 18.49
C ALA A 14 20.15 9.71 18.70
N LEU A 15 20.22 8.63 19.48
CA LEU A 15 19.10 7.96 20.12
C LEU A 15 18.24 8.98 20.89
N GLY A 16 16.93 9.01 20.65
CA GLY A 16 16.04 9.88 21.41
C GLY A 16 14.56 9.80 21.06
N ILE A 17 13.84 9.02 21.88
CA ILE A 17 12.42 9.16 22.26
C ILE A 17 11.36 8.65 21.26
N MET A 18 10.48 7.81 21.80
CA MET A 18 9.35 7.12 21.19
C MET A 18 8.41 8.06 20.41
N GLY A 19 8.28 7.78 19.11
CA GLY A 19 7.03 7.57 18.39
C GLY A 19 5.87 8.54 18.64
N THR A 20 5.95 9.73 18.05
CA THR A 20 4.76 10.43 17.56
C THR A 20 4.83 10.44 16.05
N SER A 21 3.85 9.80 15.41
CA SER A 21 3.61 9.73 13.97
C SER A 21 3.52 11.11 13.34
N GLN A 22 4.66 11.70 13.02
CA GLN A 22 4.73 12.81 12.08
C GLN A 22 4.71 12.23 10.67
N LEU A 23 3.50 11.96 10.14
CA LEU A 23 3.31 12.01 8.69
C LEU A 23 3.34 13.49 8.28
N ALA A 24 4.52 14.08 8.38
CA ALA A 24 4.82 15.37 7.79
C ALA A 24 4.93 15.18 6.28
N GLN A 25 3.86 15.54 5.56
CA GLN A 25 3.86 15.97 4.17
C GLN A 25 4.75 15.14 3.23
N ALA A 26 4.26 13.97 2.80
CA ALA A 26 4.94 13.19 1.76
C ALA A 26 4.58 13.74 0.37
N ALA A 27 5.59 14.22 -0.33
CA ALA A 27 5.56 14.39 -1.78
C ALA A 27 5.58 13.00 -2.40
N GLY A 28 4.39 12.43 -2.59
CA GLY A 28 4.17 11.08 -3.11
C GLY A 28 4.17 9.98 -2.06
N PHE A 29 3.29 8.99 -2.22
CA PHE A 29 3.17 7.77 -1.41
C PHE A 29 3.08 6.58 -2.37
N ASN A 30 3.78 5.49 -2.06
CA ASN A 30 3.73 4.26 -2.84
C ASN A 30 3.07 3.17 -2.00
N LEU A 31 1.96 2.63 -2.47
CA LEU A 31 1.35 1.44 -1.91
C LEU A 31 1.83 0.25 -2.74
N ASP A 32 2.84 -0.46 -2.23
CA ASP A 32 3.52 -1.58 -2.90
C ASP A 32 3.30 -2.93 -2.20
N PHE A 33 2.42 -2.99 -1.20
CA PHE A 33 2.03 -4.22 -0.50
C PHE A 33 3.16 -4.99 0.22
N GLU A 34 4.35 -4.40 0.32
CA GLU A 34 5.48 -4.97 1.05
C GLU A 34 5.40 -4.68 2.55
N THR A 35 4.76 -3.57 2.94
CA THR A 35 4.65 -3.15 4.33
C THR A 35 3.25 -2.64 4.69
N ASP A 36 2.85 -2.86 5.93
CA ASP A 36 1.65 -2.24 6.50
C ASP A 36 1.85 -0.74 6.75
N ALA A 37 0.79 -0.07 7.21
CA ALA A 37 0.83 1.35 7.55
C ALA A 37 1.82 1.72 8.68
N SER A 38 2.28 0.75 9.46
CA SER A 38 3.29 0.93 10.52
C SER A 38 4.72 0.69 10.02
N GLY A 39 4.89 0.26 8.77
CA GLY A 39 6.17 -0.11 8.17
C GLY A 39 6.63 -1.52 8.53
N ASN A 40 5.73 -2.38 9.05
CA ASN A 40 6.03 -3.78 9.29
C ASN A 40 5.94 -4.56 7.97
N ALA A 41 6.95 -5.40 7.69
CA ALA A 41 6.96 -6.25 6.50
C ALA A 41 5.78 -7.22 6.51
N LEU A 42 5.14 -7.37 5.35
CA LEU A 42 4.02 -8.28 5.13
C LEU A 42 4.52 -9.60 4.58
N ASP A 43 4.05 -10.70 5.17
CA ASP A 43 4.31 -12.07 4.73
C ASP A 43 2.99 -12.65 4.23
N ALA A 44 2.85 -12.78 2.91
CA ALA A 44 1.67 -13.28 2.23
C ALA A 44 1.18 -14.63 2.81
N ILE A 45 2.10 -15.57 3.04
CA ILE A 45 1.77 -16.91 3.55
C ILE A 45 1.26 -16.83 4.98
N ALA A 46 1.93 -16.03 5.83
CA ALA A 46 1.50 -15.85 7.20
C ALA A 46 0.12 -15.19 7.29
N LEU A 47 -0.20 -14.28 6.37
CA LEU A 47 -1.49 -13.59 6.35
C LEU A 47 -2.63 -14.50 5.85
N ASP A 48 -2.34 -15.39 4.91
CA ASP A 48 -3.30 -16.36 4.39
C ASP A 48 -3.56 -17.55 5.35
N THR A 49 -2.51 -18.10 5.98
CA THR A 49 -2.61 -19.29 6.87
C THR A 49 -3.50 -19.14 8.12
N HIS A 50 -4.06 -17.96 8.38
CA HIS A 50 -5.10 -17.81 9.38
C HIS A 50 -6.42 -18.37 8.84
N GLY A 51 -6.69 -19.65 9.15
CA GLY A 51 -7.91 -20.35 8.71
C GLY A 51 -9.18 -19.53 8.89
N ALA A 52 -10.23 -19.81 8.10
CA ALA A 52 -11.42 -19.01 7.78
C ALA A 52 -12.09 -18.10 8.85
N ASN A 53 -11.77 -18.23 10.14
CA ASN A 53 -12.31 -17.45 11.26
C ASN A 53 -11.32 -16.45 11.91
N ASP A 54 -10.04 -16.43 11.53
CA ASP A 54 -9.01 -15.54 12.10
C ASP A 54 -8.25 -14.75 11.03
N ARG A 55 -8.88 -14.53 9.87
CA ARG A 55 -8.24 -13.85 8.74
C ARG A 55 -7.87 -12.43 9.13
N THR A 56 -6.61 -12.07 8.90
CA THR A 56 -6.22 -10.67 8.86
C THR A 56 -7.00 -10.04 7.71
N ASP A 57 -7.82 -9.04 7.99
CA ASP A 57 -8.53 -8.29 6.97
C ASP A 57 -7.50 -7.46 6.19
N ILE A 58 -6.99 -8.04 5.09
CA ILE A 58 -6.01 -7.41 4.18
C ILE A 58 -6.48 -6.01 3.79
N GLY A 59 -7.79 -5.85 3.58
CA GLY A 59 -8.41 -4.59 3.23
C GLY A 59 -8.23 -3.47 4.26
N SER A 60 -8.00 -3.85 5.52
CA SER A 60 -7.86 -2.94 6.66
C SER A 60 -6.42 -2.59 7.05
N LEU A 61 -5.42 -3.23 6.42
CA LEU A 61 -4.00 -3.06 6.80
C LEU A 61 -3.50 -1.61 6.68
N TRP A 62 -4.13 -0.81 5.81
CA TRP A 62 -3.80 0.60 5.58
C TRP A 62 -4.86 1.59 6.10
N SER A 63 -5.88 1.12 6.82
CA SER A 63 -6.97 2.00 7.33
C SER A 63 -6.45 3.09 8.27
N SER A 64 -5.36 2.83 9.00
CA SER A 64 -4.77 3.82 9.93
C SER A 64 -4.17 5.04 9.22
N ILE A 65 -3.81 4.91 7.93
CA ILE A 65 -3.40 6.02 7.06
C ILE A 65 -4.51 6.47 6.12
N GLY A 66 -5.72 5.94 6.30
CA GLY A 66 -6.93 6.35 5.59
C GLY A 66 -7.14 5.70 4.23
N ILE A 67 -6.56 4.53 3.98
CA ILE A 67 -6.86 3.70 2.81
C ILE A 67 -7.61 2.47 3.29
N ASP A 68 -8.83 2.29 2.80
CA ASP A 68 -9.64 1.09 3.02
C ASP A 68 -9.80 0.38 1.67
N ILE A 69 -9.46 -0.91 1.62
CA ILE A 69 -9.56 -1.71 0.39
C ILE A 69 -10.67 -2.74 0.58
N SER A 70 -11.51 -2.93 -0.43
CA SER A 70 -12.63 -3.86 -0.38
C SER A 70 -12.85 -4.54 -1.72
N THR A 71 -13.71 -5.55 -1.72
CA THR A 71 -14.13 -6.26 -2.93
C THR A 71 -15.65 -6.44 -2.94
N ASN A 72 -16.24 -6.52 -4.14
CA ASN A 72 -17.68 -6.74 -4.33
C ASN A 72 -18.07 -8.22 -4.51
N VAL A 73 -17.09 -9.11 -4.64
CA VAL A 73 -17.30 -10.55 -4.78
C VAL A 73 -17.13 -11.26 -3.44
N SER A 74 -17.49 -12.55 -3.39
CA SER A 74 -17.30 -13.38 -2.20
C SER A 74 -15.84 -13.78 -1.96
N ALA A 75 -15.01 -13.76 -3.01
CA ALA A 75 -13.57 -13.93 -2.89
C ALA A 75 -13.01 -12.80 -2.03
N PRO A 76 -12.30 -13.09 -0.93
CA PRO A 76 -11.66 -12.05 -0.13
C PRO A 76 -10.46 -11.42 -0.87
N LEU A 77 -9.88 -10.39 -0.27
CA LEU A 77 -8.59 -9.85 -0.70
C LEU A 77 -7.47 -10.71 -0.12
N GLY A 78 -6.50 -11.07 -0.96
CA GLY A 78 -5.29 -11.79 -0.57
C GLY A 78 -4.02 -11.04 -0.98
N LEU A 79 -2.89 -11.41 -0.36
CA LEU A 79 -1.58 -11.03 -0.86
C LEU A 79 -0.90 -12.26 -1.45
N PHE A 80 -0.34 -12.11 -2.65
CA PHE A 80 0.38 -13.16 -3.34
C PHE A 80 1.85 -12.75 -3.54
N GLN A 81 2.79 -13.63 -3.22
CA GLN A 81 4.21 -13.37 -3.46
C GLN A 81 4.58 -13.78 -4.89
N SER A 82 4.57 -12.81 -5.80
CA SER A 82 4.75 -13.01 -7.24
C SER A 82 6.17 -13.39 -7.68
N ASN A 83 7.20 -13.08 -6.90
CA ASN A 83 8.57 -13.31 -7.32
C ASN A 83 8.86 -14.81 -7.45
N CYS A 84 9.22 -15.24 -8.66
CA CYS A 84 9.72 -16.58 -8.88
C CYS A 84 11.06 -16.76 -8.14
N LEU A 85 11.28 -17.95 -7.57
CA LEU A 85 12.56 -18.29 -6.92
C LEU A 85 13.27 -19.50 -7.59
N PRO A 86 14.60 -19.44 -7.86
CA PRO A 86 15.34 -20.40 -8.73
C PRO A 86 15.40 -21.88 -8.26
N GLN A 87 15.17 -22.12 -6.98
CA GLN A 87 14.89 -23.42 -6.39
C GLN A 87 13.76 -23.10 -5.43
N GLY A 88 12.53 -23.53 -5.75
CA GLY A 88 11.34 -23.27 -4.93
C GLY A 88 11.74 -23.30 -3.47
N GLY A 89 11.82 -22.11 -2.85
CA GLY A 89 12.37 -21.97 -1.53
C GLY A 89 11.58 -22.94 -0.68
N THR A 90 12.24 -23.99 -0.18
CA THR A 90 11.52 -25.15 0.34
C THR A 90 10.53 -24.69 1.37
N SER A 91 9.27 -24.76 1.01
CA SER A 91 8.24 -24.81 2.00
C SER A 91 8.04 -26.26 2.31
N ASN A 92 8.00 -26.54 3.60
CA ASN A 92 7.46 -27.80 4.00
C ASN A 92 5.92 -27.77 3.88
N ASP A 93 5.29 -26.56 3.73
CA ASP A 93 3.85 -26.30 3.52
C ASP A 93 3.58 -24.78 3.14
N GLY A 94 4.06 -24.22 2.01
CA GLY A 94 4.05 -22.75 1.74
C GLY A 94 4.53 -22.29 0.34
N PHE A 95 3.59 -22.01 -0.54
CA PHE A 95 3.79 -21.79 -1.98
C PHE A 95 4.71 -20.61 -2.36
N THR A 96 5.67 -20.85 -3.25
CA THR A 96 6.38 -19.81 -4.02
C THR A 96 6.39 -20.27 -5.47
N VAL A 97 6.11 -19.40 -6.45
CA VAL A 97 6.21 -19.78 -7.86
C VAL A 97 7.63 -20.27 -8.17
N PRO A 98 7.84 -21.52 -8.58
CA PRO A 98 9.17 -21.97 -9.00
C PRO A 98 9.51 -21.29 -10.33
N CYS A 99 10.70 -20.71 -10.47
CA CYS A 99 11.11 -20.10 -11.76
C CYS A 99 11.15 -21.10 -12.94
N ASN A 100 11.00 -22.40 -12.70
CA ASN A 100 11.05 -23.47 -13.71
C ASN A 100 10.10 -24.63 -13.39
N SER A 101 8.80 -24.36 -13.19
CA SER A 101 7.81 -25.42 -13.00
C SER A 101 7.18 -25.87 -14.32
N SER A 102 6.88 -27.17 -14.41
CA SER A 102 5.88 -27.69 -15.34
C SER A 102 4.54 -27.99 -14.63
N SER A 103 4.44 -27.65 -13.34
CA SER A 103 3.27 -27.87 -12.49
C SER A 103 2.53 -26.57 -12.27
N SER A 104 1.20 -26.63 -12.28
CA SER A 104 0.28 -25.54 -11.95
C SER A 104 0.30 -25.17 -10.46
N ASP A 105 1.42 -25.46 -9.78
CA ASP A 105 1.64 -25.09 -8.39
C ASP A 105 2.17 -23.65 -8.47
N GLY A 106 1.30 -22.68 -8.24
CA GLY A 106 1.39 -21.34 -8.78
C GLY A 106 1.30 -20.15 -7.86
N ASP A 107 0.29 -19.32 -8.02
CA ASP A 107 -0.46 -19.00 -9.23
C ASP A 107 0.54 -18.56 -10.34
N PRO A 108 0.89 -19.42 -11.33
CA PRO A 108 2.13 -19.24 -12.08
C PRO A 108 2.03 -18.21 -13.21
N ASP A 109 0.82 -17.79 -13.55
CA ASP A 109 0.42 -16.68 -14.44
C ASP A 109 0.54 -15.30 -13.75
N LEU A 110 0.54 -15.27 -12.42
CA LEU A 110 0.91 -14.07 -11.64
C LEU A 110 2.41 -13.92 -11.37
N ALA A 111 3.24 -14.86 -11.83
CA ALA A 111 4.67 -14.87 -11.54
C ALA A 111 5.45 -13.70 -12.15
N THR A 112 6.43 -13.21 -11.42
CA THR A 112 7.40 -12.20 -11.86
C THR A 112 8.84 -12.65 -11.62
N GLY A 113 9.80 -11.99 -12.26
CA GLY A 113 11.20 -12.40 -12.33
C GLY A 113 11.56 -13.00 -13.69
N ASP A 114 12.63 -13.80 -13.71
CA ASP A 114 13.11 -14.52 -14.89
C ASP A 114 12.77 -16.00 -14.75
N GLY A 115 11.78 -16.48 -15.51
CA GLY A 115 11.32 -17.86 -15.38
C GLY A 115 10.45 -18.36 -16.53
N SER A 116 9.93 -19.56 -16.34
CA SER A 116 9.05 -20.21 -17.30
C SER A 116 8.09 -21.15 -16.59
N TYR A 117 6.83 -21.14 -17.02
CA TYR A 117 5.82 -22.12 -16.63
C TYR A 117 5.16 -22.70 -17.88
N GLY A 118 5.12 -24.03 -18.00
CA GLY A 118 4.58 -24.71 -19.17
C GLY A 118 5.28 -24.28 -20.47
N SER A 119 4.56 -23.62 -21.38
CA SER A 119 5.11 -23.03 -22.62
C SER A 119 5.37 -21.53 -22.55
N ILE A 120 5.01 -20.90 -21.44
CA ILE A 120 5.18 -19.47 -21.20
C ILE A 120 6.58 -19.23 -20.65
N THR A 121 7.24 -18.18 -21.13
CA THR A 121 8.50 -17.69 -20.58
C THR A 121 8.30 -16.22 -20.26
N TYR A 122 8.58 -15.84 -19.03
CA TYR A 122 8.39 -14.48 -18.53
C TYR A 122 9.74 -13.88 -18.10
N ASN A 123 9.85 -12.56 -18.31
CA ASN A 123 10.96 -11.72 -17.86
C ASN A 123 10.36 -10.40 -17.38
N THR A 124 9.65 -10.51 -16.28
CA THR A 124 8.93 -9.40 -15.67
C THR A 124 9.75 -8.93 -14.47
N PRO A 125 9.95 -7.62 -14.25
CA PRO A 125 10.68 -7.17 -13.06
C PRO A 125 10.06 -7.74 -11.79
N PRO A 126 10.84 -8.32 -10.85
CA PRO A 126 10.31 -8.82 -9.58
C PRO A 126 9.44 -7.76 -8.87
N GLN A 127 8.20 -8.10 -8.52
CA GLN A 127 7.26 -7.19 -7.87
C GLN A 127 7.11 -7.42 -6.38
N GLY A 128 7.39 -8.62 -5.88
CA GLY A 128 7.15 -8.97 -4.47
C GLY A 128 5.69 -9.36 -4.23
N ASN A 129 5.14 -8.90 -3.12
CA ASN A 129 3.74 -9.06 -2.78
C ASN A 129 2.87 -8.24 -3.73
N VAL A 130 1.83 -8.86 -4.24
CA VAL A 130 0.77 -8.22 -5.03
C VAL A 130 -0.59 -8.48 -4.41
N LEU A 131 -1.52 -7.57 -4.65
CA LEU A 131 -2.88 -7.69 -4.16
C LEU A 131 -3.75 -8.42 -5.19
N ILE A 132 -4.46 -9.46 -4.73
CA ILE A 132 -5.33 -10.31 -5.55
C ILE A 132 -6.73 -10.41 -4.97
N LEU A 133 -7.69 -10.83 -5.79
CA LEU A 133 -8.93 -11.46 -5.34
C LEU A 133 -8.60 -12.92 -5.09
N GLU A 134 -8.70 -13.40 -3.86
CA GLU A 134 -8.23 -14.74 -3.49
C GLU A 134 -9.34 -15.80 -3.60
N GLU A 135 -9.17 -16.81 -4.45
CA GLU A 135 -10.16 -17.88 -4.65
C GLU A 135 -10.20 -18.85 -3.45
N ASN A 136 -9.03 -19.19 -2.91
CA ASN A 136 -8.84 -20.30 -1.97
C ASN A 136 -8.33 -19.88 -0.58
N PRO A 137 -8.94 -18.89 0.07
CA PRO A 137 -8.39 -18.27 1.27
C PRO A 137 -8.30 -19.22 2.48
N GLY A 138 -7.20 -19.20 3.21
CA GLY A 138 -6.98 -19.93 4.45
C GLY A 138 -6.28 -21.29 4.31
N ASN A 139 -5.76 -21.63 3.13
CA ASN A 139 -5.08 -22.90 2.86
C ASN A 139 -3.53 -22.78 2.90
N GLY A 140 -2.97 -21.57 2.96
CA GLY A 140 -1.52 -21.33 2.86
C GLY A 140 -1.01 -21.24 1.42
N GLU A 141 -1.91 -21.14 0.44
CA GLU A 141 -1.66 -21.12 -1.00
C GLU A 141 -2.54 -20.03 -1.64
N PRO A 142 -2.18 -18.73 -1.49
CA PRO A 142 -2.90 -17.65 -2.15
C PRO A 142 -2.89 -17.85 -3.66
N ASP A 143 -4.08 -17.74 -4.25
CA ASP A 143 -4.39 -18.09 -5.63
C ASP A 143 -5.53 -17.17 -6.06
N ASP A 144 -5.41 -16.52 -7.22
CA ASP A 144 -6.38 -15.54 -7.60
C ASP A 144 -7.69 -16.14 -8.15
N ASP A 145 -8.78 -15.37 -8.07
CA ASP A 145 -10.07 -15.79 -8.58
C ASP A 145 -10.10 -15.56 -10.08
N GLY A 146 -9.90 -16.62 -10.86
CA GLY A 146 -10.04 -16.60 -12.31
C GLY A 146 -11.45 -16.23 -12.81
N GLY A 147 -12.45 -16.10 -11.91
CA GLY A 147 -13.75 -15.51 -12.19
C GLY A 147 -13.79 -13.97 -12.12
N GLY A 148 -12.72 -13.35 -11.66
CA GLY A 148 -12.56 -11.91 -11.54
C GLY A 148 -13.45 -11.26 -10.48
N GLY A 149 -13.57 -9.94 -10.57
CA GLY A 149 -14.32 -9.12 -9.61
C GLY A 149 -13.75 -7.72 -9.51
N THR A 150 -14.29 -6.93 -8.58
CA THR A 150 -13.88 -5.52 -8.43
C THR A 150 -13.18 -5.29 -7.10
N ILE A 151 -11.92 -4.86 -7.15
CA ILE A 151 -11.19 -4.33 -5.99
C ILE A 151 -11.40 -2.81 -5.93
N THR A 152 -11.88 -2.30 -4.79
CA THR A 152 -12.17 -0.89 -4.56
C THR A 152 -11.29 -0.32 -3.46
N PHE A 153 -10.67 0.82 -3.73
CA PHE A 153 -9.89 1.60 -2.77
C PHE A 153 -10.67 2.87 -2.40
N ASP A 154 -11.14 2.89 -1.16
CA ASP A 154 -11.77 4.04 -0.54
C ASP A 154 -10.78 4.80 0.33
N PHE A 155 -10.99 6.11 0.41
CA PHE A 155 -10.10 7.01 1.13
C PHE A 155 -10.84 7.77 2.21
N ASN A 156 -10.43 7.55 3.45
CA ASN A 156 -11.05 8.16 4.62
C ASN A 156 -10.75 9.67 4.67
N ARG A 157 -11.77 10.49 4.39
CA ARG A 157 -11.66 11.96 4.37
C ARG A 157 -11.48 12.59 5.75
N ALA A 158 -11.68 11.84 6.83
CA ALA A 158 -11.32 12.30 8.17
C ALA A 158 -9.81 12.17 8.44
N LEU A 159 -9.10 11.35 7.66
CA LEU A 159 -7.66 11.12 7.78
C LEU A 159 -6.87 11.74 6.63
N LEU A 160 -7.46 11.91 5.45
CA LEU A 160 -6.79 12.40 4.24
C LEU A 160 -7.45 13.67 3.70
N THR A 161 -6.66 14.74 3.59
CA THR A 161 -7.07 16.03 2.98
C THR A 161 -6.90 16.06 1.48
N SER A 162 -5.97 15.28 0.95
CA SER A 162 -5.64 15.30 -0.48
C SER A 162 -5.11 13.94 -0.93
N VAL A 163 -5.66 13.45 -2.05
CA VAL A 163 -5.26 12.21 -2.72
C VAL A 163 -5.27 12.43 -4.22
N LYS A 164 -4.15 12.18 -4.88
CA LYS A 164 -4.02 12.10 -6.34
C LYS A 164 -3.26 10.83 -6.71
N ILE A 165 -3.77 10.11 -7.68
CA ILE A 165 -3.10 8.93 -8.24
C ILE A 165 -2.26 9.39 -9.43
N GLY A 166 -1.05 8.85 -9.52
CA GLY A 166 -0.18 9.00 -10.68
C GLY A 166 -0.19 7.75 -11.55
N GLN A 167 -0.03 6.59 -10.93
CA GLN A 167 0.13 5.33 -11.65
C GLN A 167 -0.47 4.15 -10.88
N ILE A 168 -1.01 3.19 -11.61
CA ILE A 168 -1.44 1.88 -11.11
C ILE A 168 -0.68 0.82 -11.92
N GLY A 169 -0.06 -0.14 -11.23
CA GLY A 169 0.58 -1.29 -11.85
C GLY A 169 -0.30 -2.53 -11.75
N LEU A 170 -0.47 -3.23 -12.87
CA LEU A 170 -1.17 -4.51 -12.96
C LEU A 170 -0.20 -5.58 -13.49
N ILE A 171 -0.40 -6.81 -13.05
CA ILE A 171 0.31 -8.00 -13.53
C ILE A 171 -0.68 -8.92 -14.24
N ASP A 172 -0.12 -9.71 -15.16
CA ASP A 172 -0.76 -10.81 -15.88
C ASP A 172 -1.56 -10.33 -17.10
N ASP A 173 -2.26 -11.25 -17.77
CA ASP A 173 -3.09 -11.00 -18.94
C ASP A 173 -4.41 -10.27 -18.61
N ALA A 174 -4.48 -9.65 -17.43
CA ALA A 174 -5.61 -8.93 -16.89
C ALA A 174 -6.43 -8.16 -17.93
N GLU A 175 -7.75 -8.31 -17.84
CA GLU A 175 -8.76 -7.64 -18.65
C GLU A 175 -9.81 -6.99 -17.74
N GLY A 176 -10.48 -5.94 -18.20
CA GLY A 176 -11.51 -5.25 -17.44
C GLY A 176 -11.38 -3.72 -17.48
N GLU A 177 -11.55 -3.05 -16.35
CA GLU A 177 -11.63 -1.58 -16.30
C GLU A 177 -11.09 -0.95 -15.01
N ILE A 178 -10.32 0.14 -15.15
CA ILE A 178 -9.98 1.04 -14.04
C ILE A 178 -10.96 2.21 -14.05
N VAL A 179 -11.64 2.42 -12.92
CA VAL A 179 -12.54 3.56 -12.71
C VAL A 179 -12.04 4.42 -11.56
N VAL A 180 -11.78 5.69 -11.83
CA VAL A 180 -11.34 6.68 -10.83
C VAL A 180 -12.43 7.73 -10.68
N ASN A 181 -13.02 7.83 -9.48
CA ASN A 181 -14.02 8.84 -9.18
C ASN A 181 -13.36 10.02 -8.48
N PHE A 182 -13.63 11.24 -8.94
CA PHE A 182 -13.07 12.46 -8.38
C PHE A 182 -14.04 13.16 -7.42
N LEU A 183 -13.51 13.95 -6.48
CA LEU A 183 -14.31 14.72 -5.51
C LEU A 183 -15.20 15.79 -6.17
N ASP A 184 -14.92 16.18 -7.42
CA ASP A 184 -15.75 17.11 -8.19
C ASP A 184 -16.98 16.44 -8.83
N GLY A 185 -17.14 15.12 -8.65
CA GLY A 185 -18.24 14.32 -9.19
C GLY A 185 -18.02 13.83 -10.62
N THR A 186 -16.85 14.08 -11.22
CA THR A 186 -16.46 13.48 -12.50
C THR A 186 -15.70 12.17 -12.30
N SER A 187 -15.56 11.39 -13.37
CA SER A 187 -14.80 10.13 -13.35
C SER A 187 -13.84 10.03 -14.53
N TYR A 188 -12.77 9.28 -14.35
CA TYR A 188 -11.87 8.81 -15.40
C TYR A 188 -11.99 7.30 -15.50
N THR A 189 -11.97 6.80 -16.73
CA THR A 189 -12.14 5.39 -17.04
C THR A 189 -11.04 4.95 -17.99
N GLN A 190 -10.43 3.81 -17.72
CA GLN A 190 -9.40 3.21 -18.54
C GLN A 190 -9.69 1.73 -18.72
N GLU A 191 -9.95 1.33 -19.96
CA GLU A 191 -10.09 -0.08 -20.34
C GLU A 191 -8.75 -0.80 -20.18
N ILE A 192 -8.80 -2.01 -19.64
CA ILE A 192 -7.67 -2.94 -19.50
C ILE A 192 -7.90 -4.03 -20.55
N THR A 193 -6.97 -4.16 -21.50
CA THR A 193 -7.11 -5.14 -22.58
C THR A 193 -5.84 -5.95 -22.73
N ASN A 194 -5.94 -7.25 -22.46
CA ASN A 194 -4.98 -8.30 -22.79
C ASN A 194 -3.52 -7.86 -22.57
N LEU A 195 -3.18 -7.68 -21.30
CA LEU A 195 -1.89 -7.11 -20.91
C LEU A 195 -0.68 -8.00 -21.21
N GLY A 196 -0.92 -9.26 -21.55
CA GLY A 196 0.09 -10.28 -21.79
C GLY A 196 0.30 -11.13 -20.53
N GLU A 197 0.36 -12.44 -20.71
CA GLU A 197 0.59 -13.38 -19.60
C GLU A 197 1.84 -13.01 -18.80
N ASN A 198 1.71 -12.94 -17.46
CA ASN A 198 2.77 -12.53 -16.53
C ASN A 198 3.36 -11.12 -16.78
N ASP A 199 2.82 -10.30 -17.68
CA ASP A 199 3.40 -8.99 -18.02
C ASP A 199 3.04 -7.93 -16.97
N LEU A 200 3.98 -7.01 -16.72
CA LEU A 200 3.74 -5.85 -15.85
C LEU A 200 3.38 -4.63 -16.68
N THR A 201 2.15 -4.16 -16.54
CA THR A 201 1.66 -2.95 -17.22
C THR A 201 1.33 -1.85 -16.23
N PHE A 202 1.71 -0.62 -16.59
CA PHE A 202 1.42 0.57 -15.80
C PHE A 202 0.46 1.53 -16.50
N PHE A 203 -0.62 1.87 -15.82
CA PHE A 203 -1.59 2.87 -16.27
C PHE A 203 -1.33 4.21 -15.59
N THR A 204 -1.16 5.26 -16.40
CA THR A 204 -1.01 6.62 -15.88
C THR A 204 -2.38 7.26 -15.68
N ILE A 205 -2.67 7.68 -14.46
CA ILE A 205 -3.93 8.33 -14.11
C ILE A 205 -3.78 9.84 -14.18
N PRO A 206 -4.77 10.58 -14.72
CA PRO A 206 -4.77 12.04 -14.68
C PRO A 206 -4.64 12.57 -13.25
N SER A 207 -3.52 13.24 -12.95
CA SER A 207 -3.17 13.70 -11.60
C SER A 207 -3.63 15.13 -11.32
N ASP A 208 -4.55 15.69 -12.11
CA ASP A 208 -5.00 17.08 -11.98
C ASP A 208 -6.15 17.24 -10.97
N LYS A 209 -6.77 16.13 -10.56
CA LYS A 209 -7.97 16.12 -9.72
C LYS A 209 -7.81 15.30 -8.44
N GLN A 210 -8.53 15.71 -7.42
CA GLN A 210 -8.61 15.00 -6.15
C GLN A 210 -9.47 13.75 -6.30
N VAL A 211 -8.92 12.59 -5.94
CA VAL A 211 -9.58 11.29 -6.04
C VAL A 211 -10.46 11.09 -4.80
N ALA A 212 -11.71 10.69 -5.03
CA ALA A 212 -12.66 10.28 -4.01
C ALA A 212 -12.44 8.82 -3.61
N ASN A 213 -12.42 7.94 -4.61
CA ASN A 213 -12.08 6.52 -4.58
C ASN A 213 -11.69 6.06 -5.99
N PHE A 214 -11.16 4.85 -6.10
CA PHE A 214 -11.00 4.19 -7.39
C PHE A 214 -11.26 2.69 -7.26
N SER A 215 -11.59 2.06 -8.37
CA SER A 215 -11.78 0.62 -8.46
C SER A 215 -11.10 0.06 -9.70
N ILE A 216 -10.74 -1.21 -9.61
CA ILE A 216 -10.20 -2.00 -10.71
C ILE A 216 -11.10 -3.24 -10.80
N GLU A 217 -11.76 -3.39 -11.94
CA GLU A 217 -12.51 -4.57 -12.32
C GLU A 217 -11.60 -5.49 -13.13
N PHE A 218 -11.51 -6.74 -12.70
CA PHE A 218 -10.91 -7.84 -13.44
C PHE A 218 -12.04 -8.72 -14.00
N ASP A 219 -12.01 -8.99 -15.31
CA ASP A 219 -12.92 -9.92 -15.99
C ASP A 219 -12.48 -11.39 -15.84
N GLY A 220 -11.30 -11.62 -15.25
CA GLY A 220 -10.69 -12.92 -14.99
C GLY A 220 -9.54 -12.79 -13.98
N SER A 221 -8.46 -13.55 -14.18
CA SER A 221 -7.20 -13.44 -13.41
C SER A 221 -6.61 -12.03 -13.51
N GLY A 222 -5.93 -11.60 -12.45
CA GLY A 222 -5.13 -10.39 -12.43
C GLY A 222 -4.76 -9.94 -11.03
N ALA A 223 -3.59 -9.29 -10.95
CA ALA A 223 -3.08 -8.74 -9.70
C ALA A 223 -2.73 -7.25 -9.80
N ILE A 224 -2.84 -6.55 -8.67
CA ILE A 224 -2.37 -5.17 -8.54
C ILE A 224 -0.97 -5.20 -7.92
N SER A 225 0.04 -4.75 -8.66
CA SER A 225 1.43 -4.69 -8.16
C SER A 225 1.70 -3.46 -7.29
N GLY A 226 0.94 -2.38 -7.50
CA GLY A 226 1.05 -1.21 -6.65
C GLY A 226 0.33 0.02 -7.19
N VAL A 227 0.23 1.02 -6.32
CA VAL A 227 -0.42 2.30 -6.60
C VAL A 227 0.49 3.44 -6.16
N VAL A 228 0.87 4.26 -7.14
CA VAL A 228 1.68 5.45 -6.92
C VAL A 228 0.76 6.65 -6.77
N PHE A 229 0.75 7.24 -5.58
CA PHE A 229 0.09 8.50 -5.30
C PHE A 229 1.05 9.65 -5.54
N THR A 230 0.65 10.66 -6.32
CA THR A 230 1.43 11.88 -6.55
C THR A 230 1.17 12.95 -5.49
N GLU A 231 0.05 12.84 -4.78
CA GLU A 231 -0.29 13.66 -3.62
C GLU A 231 -1.03 12.77 -2.62
N PHE A 232 -0.52 12.70 -1.39
CA PHE A 232 -1.13 11.93 -0.30
C PHE A 232 -0.88 12.69 1.00
N GLN A 233 -1.89 13.43 1.46
CA GLN A 233 -1.74 14.37 2.58
C GLN A 233 -2.70 14.03 3.71
N ALA A 234 -2.13 13.65 4.85
CA ALA A 234 -2.88 13.43 6.07
C ALA A 234 -3.49 14.75 6.59
N VAL A 235 -4.65 14.65 7.24
CA VAL A 235 -5.23 15.74 8.04
C VAL A 235 -4.22 16.10 9.12
N PRO A 236 -3.74 17.36 9.18
CA PRO A 236 -2.89 17.78 10.28
C PRO A 236 -3.65 17.57 11.57
N GLU A 237 -3.10 16.77 12.49
CA GLU A 237 -3.71 16.66 13.81
C GLU A 237 -3.93 18.06 14.37
N PRO A 238 -5.14 18.38 14.88
CA PRO A 238 -5.37 19.67 15.49
C PRO A 238 -4.40 19.82 16.65
N LEU A 239 -3.37 20.67 16.45
CA LEU A 239 -2.35 21.03 17.43
C LEU A 239 -2.94 20.95 18.83
N THR A 240 -2.48 19.98 19.59
CA THR A 240 -3.07 19.62 20.88
C THR A 240 -3.29 20.89 21.70
N ILE A 241 -4.57 21.17 21.95
CA ILE A 241 -5.12 22.17 22.87
C ILE A 241 -4.45 22.13 24.27
N LEU A 242 -3.64 21.10 24.57
CA LEU A 242 -2.75 20.99 25.73
C LEU A 242 -1.68 22.11 25.81
N GLY A 243 -1.21 22.65 24.68
CA GLY A 243 -0.27 23.78 24.67
C GLY A 243 -0.93 25.14 24.95
N ALA A 244 -2.17 25.32 24.48
CA ALA A 244 -2.94 26.54 24.72
C ALA A 244 -3.52 26.59 26.15
N GLY A 245 -3.95 25.45 26.70
CA GLY A 245 -4.44 25.35 28.08
C GLY A 245 -3.34 25.55 29.14
N SER A 246 -2.12 25.10 28.88
CA SER A 246 -0.98 25.30 29.79
C SER A 246 -0.49 26.75 29.79
N ALA A 247 -0.48 27.45 28.65
CA ALA A 247 -0.13 28.88 28.59
C ALA A 247 -1.09 29.78 29.40
N ILE A 248 -2.40 29.46 29.41
CA ILE A 248 -3.40 30.20 30.21
C ILE A 248 -3.22 29.89 31.72
N ALA A 249 -2.91 28.65 32.08
CA ALA A 249 -2.65 28.26 33.46
C ALA A 249 -1.37 28.90 34.05
N PHE A 250 -0.31 29.04 33.25
CA PHE A 250 0.90 29.77 33.65
C PHE A 250 0.68 31.30 33.71
N GLY A 251 -0.08 31.88 32.78
CA GLY A 251 -0.40 33.32 32.78
C GLY A 251 -1.25 33.77 33.98
N ALA A 252 -2.24 32.98 34.39
CA ALA A 252 -3.07 33.27 35.56
C ALA A 252 -2.30 33.12 36.89
N SER A 253 -1.39 32.13 36.96
CA SER A 253 -0.58 31.85 38.15
C SER A 253 0.49 32.92 38.43
N PHE A 254 1.08 33.51 37.38
CA PHE A 254 2.03 34.63 37.51
C PHE A 254 1.34 35.94 37.92
N LYS A 255 0.17 36.28 37.37
CA LYS A 255 -0.58 37.48 37.80
C LYS A 255 -1.02 37.39 39.26
N ARG A 256 -1.42 36.21 39.75
CA ARG A 256 -1.82 36.02 41.16
C ARG A 256 -0.63 36.12 42.13
N LYS A 257 0.58 35.73 41.72
CA LYS A 257 1.81 35.85 42.53
C LYS A 257 2.33 37.29 42.59
N LEU A 258 2.26 38.04 41.49
CA LEU A 258 2.64 39.47 41.44
C LEU A 258 1.68 40.38 42.21
N ALA A 259 0.38 40.08 42.23
CA ALA A 259 -0.59 40.86 43.02
C ALA A 259 -0.42 40.69 44.55
N LYS A 260 0.09 39.54 45.01
CA LYS A 260 0.43 39.32 46.42
C LYS A 260 1.74 39.99 46.84
N ALA A 261 2.69 40.18 45.92
CA ALA A 261 3.96 40.85 46.20
C ALA A 261 3.84 42.38 46.37
N LYS A 262 2.75 43.01 45.91
CA LYS A 262 2.46 44.44 46.12
C LYS A 262 1.73 44.78 47.42
N LYS A 263 1.37 43.78 48.24
CA LYS A 263 0.81 43.99 49.59
C LYS A 263 1.86 43.67 50.64
N LYS A 264 2.84 44.55 50.82
CA LYS A 264 3.61 44.74 52.05
C LYS A 264 4.24 46.12 52.05
#